data_AF-A0A6H5KHF4-F1
#
_entry.id   AF-A0A6H5KHF4-F1
#
_cell.length_a   1.000
_cell.length_b   1.000
_cell.length_c   1.000
_cell.angle_alpha   90.00
_cell.angle_beta   90.00
_cell.angle_gamma   90.00
#
_symmetry.space_group_name_H-M   'P 1'
#
loop_
_entity.id
_entity.type
_entity.pdbx_description
1 polymer ?
#
loop_
_entity_poly.entity_id
_entity_poly.type
_entity_poly.pdbx_seq_one_letter_code
_entity_poly.pdbx_strand_id
1 'polypeptide(L)'
;MAGLKDPVEEIVRKLAGPDEREAARTAPSKVEMYRGITVEELGAKWLEAVLELEKREIMVTNAEHALEGALSIREFDGSLIRHETFVFLDVVWLSRILKPLLNHKDTETYEGFVNLGDNGDSCITLHDQVDIASWRRLKSEGILEPRLAHVIWPAGLSEYVLPTLVSLGLTFPLENDDAGGLVVLLRLKPGRPARVGKVIDTFCSQNIPVFSASWKIFLGVPAGAMEKVLTRCCSIGDVQTFWRFGVLVHGSFGDARDGSGDFAVVLEYSSTNNELTAQIYGNKSQPAPWAALSYVISSVRFVLLEFPGLRWRGLLKCPQHGDPMLLDSEVSYWAIPFWKCMGA
;
A
#
# COMPACT_ATOMS: atom_id res chain seq x y z
N MET A 1 15.00 -9.96 16.70
CA MET A 1 13.82 -9.28 16.14
C MET A 1 12.86 -10.38 15.70
N ALA A 2 11.83 -10.68 16.50
CA ALA A 2 10.73 -11.52 16.03
C ALA A 2 9.97 -10.71 14.97
N GLY A 3 9.71 -11.34 13.82
CA GLY A 3 9.51 -10.67 12.53
C GLY A 3 8.22 -9.86 12.45
N LEU A 4 8.36 -8.57 12.14
CA LEU A 4 7.32 -7.88 11.38
C LEU A 4 7.08 -8.73 10.12
N LYS A 5 5.84 -9.18 9.90
CA LYS A 5 5.49 -9.89 8.66
C LYS A 5 5.71 -8.91 7.52
N ASP A 6 6.52 -9.29 6.53
CA ASP A 6 6.64 -8.51 5.31
C ASP A 6 5.35 -8.69 4.49
N PRO A 7 4.54 -7.63 4.33
CA PRO A 7 3.29 -7.72 3.57
C PRO A 7 3.50 -8.11 2.10
N VAL A 8 4.68 -7.79 1.53
CA VAL A 8 5.04 -8.14 0.16
C VAL A 8 5.29 -9.65 0.06
N GLU A 9 6.11 -10.22 0.96
CA GLU A 9 6.37 -11.67 1.01
C GLU A 9 5.08 -12.47 1.23
N GLU A 10 4.17 -11.99 2.09
CA GLU A 10 2.90 -12.67 2.32
C GLU A 10 2.05 -12.75 1.05
N ILE A 11 2.07 -11.69 0.23
CA ILE A 11 1.29 -11.61 -1.00
C ILE A 11 1.94 -12.45 -2.10
N VAL A 12 3.26 -12.38 -2.25
CA VAL A 12 3.99 -13.28 -3.15
C VAL A 12 3.68 -14.74 -2.82
N ARG A 13 3.65 -15.10 -1.54
CA ARG A 13 3.29 -16.46 -1.09
C ARG A 13 1.82 -16.81 -1.36
N LYS A 14 0.88 -15.88 -1.17
CA LYS A 14 -0.56 -16.08 -1.43
C LYS A 14 -0.84 -16.23 -2.93
N LEU A 15 -0.10 -15.51 -3.77
CA LEU A 15 -0.15 -15.66 -5.23
C LEU A 15 0.43 -17.00 -5.70
N ALA A 16 1.40 -17.56 -4.96
CA ALA A 16 1.95 -18.90 -5.19
C ALA A 16 1.08 -20.06 -4.61
N GLY A 17 -0.15 -19.78 -4.16
CA GLY A 17 -1.10 -20.76 -3.63
C GLY A 17 -1.64 -21.76 -4.68
N PRO A 18 -2.37 -22.81 -4.27
CA PRO A 18 -2.57 -24.04 -5.04
C PRO A 18 -3.66 -23.91 -6.13
N ASP A 19 -3.48 -23.02 -7.10
CA ASP A 19 -4.19 -23.05 -8.39
C ASP A 19 -3.35 -23.69 -9.51
N GLU A 20 -2.38 -24.52 -9.15
CA GLU A 20 -1.60 -25.37 -10.08
C GLU A 20 -2.48 -26.36 -10.88
N ARG A 21 -3.76 -26.51 -10.54
CA ARG A 21 -4.68 -27.44 -11.24
C ARG A 21 -5.59 -26.80 -12.29
N GLU A 22 -5.68 -25.48 -12.37
CA GLU A 22 -6.37 -24.80 -13.50
C GLU A 22 -5.42 -24.09 -14.47
N ALA A 23 -4.16 -23.84 -14.07
CA ALA A 23 -3.13 -23.29 -14.95
C ALA A 23 -2.73 -24.21 -16.13
N ALA A 24 -3.15 -25.49 -16.13
CA ALA A 24 -2.73 -26.49 -17.11
C ALA A 24 -3.66 -26.67 -18.32
N ARG A 25 -4.68 -25.82 -18.54
CA ARG A 25 -5.65 -26.00 -19.66
C ARG A 25 -5.88 -24.83 -20.61
N THR A 26 -5.00 -23.85 -20.65
CA THR A 26 -4.95 -22.87 -21.75
C THR A 26 -3.53 -22.75 -22.30
N ALA A 27 -3.20 -23.62 -23.26
CA ALA A 27 -2.08 -23.41 -24.18
C ALA A 27 -2.37 -22.24 -25.15
N PRO A 28 -1.43 -21.82 -26.00
CA PRO A 28 -0.10 -21.27 -25.75
C PRO A 28 -0.03 -19.77 -26.14
N SER A 29 1.06 -19.10 -25.71
CA SER A 29 1.70 -17.92 -26.35
C SER A 29 0.79 -16.85 -26.98
N LYS A 30 0.43 -15.85 -26.20
CA LYS A 30 0.62 -14.47 -26.63
C LYS A 30 1.43 -13.80 -25.54
N VAL A 31 2.66 -13.42 -25.87
CA VAL A 31 3.32 -12.33 -25.16
C VAL A 31 2.43 -11.12 -25.41
N GLU A 32 1.41 -10.93 -24.59
CA GLU A 32 0.78 -9.62 -24.51
C GLU A 32 1.90 -8.68 -24.12
N MET A 33 2.19 -7.72 -24.99
CA MET A 33 3.16 -6.68 -24.75
C MET A 33 2.67 -5.89 -23.54
N TYR A 34 3.05 -6.32 -22.34
CA TYR A 34 2.98 -5.44 -21.19
C TYR A 34 3.74 -4.18 -21.56
N ARG A 35 3.20 -3.01 -21.21
CA ARG A 35 3.95 -1.76 -21.35
C ARG A 35 4.93 -1.60 -20.18
N GLY A 36 5.65 -2.68 -19.90
CA GLY A 36 6.62 -2.87 -18.83
C GLY A 36 7.57 -4.01 -19.19
N ILE A 37 8.61 -4.16 -18.38
CA ILE A 37 9.71 -5.10 -18.61
C ILE A 37 10.21 -5.63 -17.26
N THR A 38 10.62 -6.89 -17.22
CA THR A 38 11.29 -7.42 -16.04
C THR A 38 12.68 -6.78 -15.90
N VAL A 39 13.19 -6.67 -14.67
CA VAL A 39 14.52 -6.07 -14.44
C VAL A 39 15.61 -6.89 -15.12
N GLU A 40 15.46 -8.22 -15.16
CA GLU A 40 16.38 -9.13 -15.84
C GLU A 40 16.39 -8.91 -17.36
N GLU A 41 15.22 -8.81 -18.00
CA GLU A 41 15.13 -8.53 -19.44
C GLU A 41 15.65 -7.14 -19.79
N LEU A 42 15.40 -6.15 -18.94
CA LEU A 42 15.93 -4.80 -19.12
C LEU A 42 17.46 -4.80 -19.05
N GLY A 43 18.03 -5.50 -18.07
CA GLY A 43 19.48 -5.67 -17.94
C GLY A 43 20.09 -6.33 -19.17
N ALA A 44 19.48 -7.41 -19.68
CA ALA A 44 19.93 -8.07 -20.89
C ALA A 44 19.91 -7.14 -22.12
N LYS A 45 18.80 -6.42 -22.36
CA LYS A 45 18.69 -5.46 -23.46
C LYS A 45 19.67 -4.30 -23.35
N TRP A 46 19.95 -3.84 -22.13
CA TRP A 46 20.94 -2.81 -21.89
C TRP A 46 22.35 -3.29 -22.25
N LEU A 47 22.72 -4.50 -21.83
CA LEU A 47 24.02 -5.09 -22.18
C LEU A 47 24.17 -5.26 -23.69
N GLU A 48 23.13 -5.71 -24.39
CA GLU A 48 23.13 -5.78 -25.85
C GLU A 48 23.35 -4.40 -26.50
N ALA A 49 22.67 -3.36 -25.99
CA ALA A 49 22.83 -2.00 -26.48
C ALA A 49 24.24 -1.44 -26.22
N VAL A 50 24.83 -1.73 -25.06
CA VAL A 50 26.22 -1.36 -24.73
C VAL A 50 27.20 -2.03 -25.69
N LEU A 51 27.05 -3.33 -25.95
CA LEU A 51 27.90 -4.06 -26.89
C LEU A 51 27.80 -3.50 -28.32
N GLU A 52 26.61 -3.09 -28.75
CA GLU A 52 26.43 -2.44 -30.06
C GLU A 52 27.06 -1.03 -30.14
N LEU A 53 27.08 -0.28 -29.03
CA LEU A 53 27.77 1.01 -28.95
C LEU A 53 29.29 0.81 -28.99
N GLU A 54 29.82 -0.20 -28.30
CA GLU A 54 31.24 -0.53 -28.31
C GLU A 54 31.72 -0.93 -29.72
N LYS A 55 30.91 -1.68 -30.49
CA LYS A 55 31.19 -1.98 -31.90
C LYS A 55 31.32 -0.73 -32.78
N ARG A 56 30.74 0.39 -32.36
CA ARG A 56 30.82 1.70 -33.02
C ARG A 56 31.87 2.61 -32.40
N GLU A 57 32.78 2.06 -31.59
CA GLU A 57 33.83 2.76 -30.87
C GLU A 57 33.31 3.79 -29.84
N ILE A 58 32.05 3.65 -29.40
CA ILE A 58 31.45 4.46 -28.35
C ILE A 58 31.52 3.67 -27.04
N MET A 59 32.46 4.03 -26.17
CA MET A 59 32.63 3.37 -24.88
C MET A 59 31.63 3.92 -23.85
N VAL A 60 30.86 3.03 -23.23
CA VAL A 60 30.02 3.37 -22.08
C VAL A 60 30.80 3.08 -20.80
N THR A 61 31.24 4.15 -20.12
CA THR A 61 31.91 4.00 -18.82
C THR A 61 30.89 3.58 -17.75
N ASN A 62 31.23 2.53 -17.01
CA ASN A 62 30.43 2.04 -15.89
C ASN A 62 28.94 1.78 -16.24
N ALA A 63 28.73 0.87 -17.21
CA ALA A 63 27.43 0.60 -17.82
C ALA A 63 26.30 0.30 -16.83
N GLU A 64 26.58 -0.42 -15.74
CA GLU A 64 25.57 -0.74 -14.71
C GLU A 64 25.06 0.52 -14.02
N HIS A 65 25.97 1.39 -13.56
CA HIS A 65 25.61 2.65 -12.93
C HIS A 65 24.94 3.62 -13.90
N ALA A 66 25.27 3.56 -15.18
CA ALA A 66 24.60 4.35 -16.21
C ALA A 66 23.12 3.96 -16.36
N LEU A 67 22.80 2.65 -16.33
CA LEU A 67 21.41 2.17 -16.36
C LEU A 67 20.64 2.60 -15.10
N GLU A 68 21.20 2.37 -13.91
CA GLU A 68 20.56 2.76 -12.65
C GLU A 68 20.36 4.29 -12.56
N GLY A 69 21.32 5.08 -13.04
CA GLY A 69 21.20 6.53 -13.14
C GLY A 69 20.07 6.95 -14.08
N ALA A 70 19.99 6.35 -15.26
CA ALA A 70 18.92 6.62 -16.24
C ALA A 70 17.54 6.25 -15.67
N LEU A 71 17.42 5.08 -15.03
CA LEU A 71 16.19 4.65 -14.38
C LEU A 71 15.77 5.60 -13.27
N SER A 72 16.70 6.03 -12.42
CA SER A 72 16.44 6.97 -11.33
C SER A 72 15.93 8.33 -11.85
N ILE A 73 16.50 8.84 -12.95
CA ILE A 73 16.04 10.08 -13.59
C ILE A 73 14.62 9.93 -14.11
N ARG A 74 14.33 8.80 -14.78
CA ARG A 74 13.01 8.50 -15.37
C ARG A 74 11.94 8.18 -14.33
N GLU A 75 12.34 7.66 -13.17
CA GLU A 75 11.45 7.48 -12.03
C GLU A 75 11.12 8.84 -11.41
N PHE A 76 12.14 9.71 -11.25
CA PHE A 76 11.97 11.05 -10.70
C PHE A 76 11.09 11.97 -11.57
N ASP A 77 11.22 11.91 -12.90
CA ASP A 77 10.38 12.69 -13.81
C ASP A 77 8.98 12.08 -14.02
N GLY A 78 8.71 10.90 -13.44
CA GLY A 78 7.44 10.20 -13.54
C GLY A 78 7.18 9.52 -14.88
N SER A 79 8.22 9.29 -15.70
CA SER A 79 8.11 8.57 -16.98
C SER A 79 7.95 7.07 -16.81
N LEU A 80 8.40 6.50 -15.69
CA LEU A 80 8.25 5.08 -15.36
C LEU A 80 7.98 4.87 -13.87
N ILE A 81 7.51 3.67 -13.52
CA ILE A 81 7.44 3.19 -12.13
C ILE A 81 8.22 1.88 -12.04
N ARG A 82 9.10 1.76 -11.04
CA ARG A 82 9.90 0.56 -10.82
C ARG A 82 9.54 -0.09 -9.50
N HIS A 83 9.44 -1.41 -9.49
CA HIS A 83 9.26 -2.19 -8.28
C HIS A 83 10.04 -3.51 -8.39
N GLU A 84 11.07 -3.67 -7.56
CA GLU A 84 11.90 -4.88 -7.38
C GLU A 84 12.28 -5.62 -8.66
N THR A 85 11.37 -6.44 -9.21
CA THR A 85 11.53 -7.31 -10.37
C THR A 85 10.92 -6.78 -11.67
N PHE A 86 10.17 -5.66 -11.63
CA PHE A 86 9.43 -5.16 -12.78
C PHE A 86 9.49 -3.64 -12.92
N VAL A 87 9.57 -3.17 -14.17
CA VAL A 87 9.56 -1.75 -14.54
C VAL A 87 8.36 -1.47 -15.43
N PHE A 88 7.42 -0.66 -14.96
CA PHE A 88 6.33 -0.12 -15.75
C PHE A 88 6.82 1.07 -16.58
N LEU A 89 6.97 0.86 -17.89
CA LEU A 89 7.55 1.84 -18.83
C LEU A 89 6.52 2.86 -19.35
N ASP A 90 5.22 2.57 -19.22
CA ASP A 90 4.13 3.46 -19.61
C ASP A 90 3.21 3.73 -18.42
N VAL A 91 3.43 4.85 -17.75
CA VAL A 91 2.64 5.29 -16.58
C VAL A 91 1.20 5.64 -16.98
N VAL A 92 0.97 6.08 -18.22
CA VAL A 92 -0.39 6.37 -18.71
C VAL A 92 -1.16 5.06 -18.83
N TRP A 93 -0.57 4.02 -19.39
CA TRP A 93 -1.17 2.69 -19.43
C TRP A 93 -1.37 2.12 -18.03
N LEU A 94 -0.38 2.22 -17.14
CA LEU A 94 -0.52 1.79 -15.75
C LEU A 94 -1.72 2.47 -15.07
N SER A 95 -1.88 3.78 -15.27
CA SER A 95 -3.03 4.50 -14.71
C SER A 95 -4.38 3.98 -15.22
N ARG A 96 -4.43 3.45 -16.46
CA ARG A 96 -5.65 2.90 -17.05
C ARG A 96 -5.98 1.52 -16.49
N ILE A 97 -5.00 0.64 -16.36
CA ILE A 97 -5.23 -0.70 -15.77
C ILE A 97 -5.58 -0.61 -14.27
N LEU A 98 -5.15 0.44 -13.56
CA LEU A 98 -5.53 0.68 -12.17
C LEU A 98 -6.93 1.30 -12.02
N LYS A 99 -7.58 1.76 -13.10
CA LYS A 99 -8.92 2.37 -13.03
C LYS A 99 -9.97 1.49 -12.36
N PRO A 100 -10.06 0.17 -12.60
CA PRO A 100 -11.06 -0.67 -11.92
C PRO A 100 -10.94 -0.60 -10.40
N LEU A 101 -9.73 -0.47 -9.85
CA LEU A 101 -9.52 -0.31 -8.41
C LEU A 101 -10.07 1.03 -7.89
N LEU A 102 -9.99 2.09 -8.70
CA LEU A 102 -10.24 3.47 -8.27
C LEU A 102 -11.61 4.04 -8.72
N ASN A 103 -12.23 3.47 -9.75
CA ASN A 103 -13.45 3.99 -10.35
C ASN A 103 -14.72 3.21 -9.94
N HIS A 104 -15.78 3.92 -9.59
CA HIS A 104 -17.09 3.37 -9.19
C HIS A 104 -18.07 3.15 -10.36
N LYS A 105 -17.69 3.52 -11.59
CA LYS A 105 -18.56 3.40 -12.76
C LYS A 105 -18.45 2.00 -13.35
N ASP A 106 -19.39 1.15 -12.99
CA ASP A 106 -19.72 -0.11 -13.64
C ASP A 106 -21.12 -0.02 -14.27
N THR A 107 -21.37 -0.84 -15.28
CA THR A 107 -22.70 -0.99 -15.87
C THR A 107 -23.10 -2.45 -15.84
N GLU A 108 -24.24 -2.74 -15.20
CA GLU A 108 -24.85 -4.06 -15.24
C GLU A 108 -25.70 -4.17 -16.51
N THR A 109 -25.43 -5.21 -17.29
CA THR A 109 -26.22 -5.56 -18.47
C THR A 109 -27.51 -6.28 -18.06
N TYR A 110 -28.48 -6.38 -18.98
CA TYR A 110 -29.73 -7.13 -18.73
C TYR A 110 -29.47 -8.62 -18.41
N GLU A 111 -28.39 -9.19 -18.92
CA GLU A 111 -27.97 -10.57 -18.70
C GLU A 111 -27.24 -10.77 -17.36
N GLY A 112 -27.06 -9.68 -16.58
CA GLY A 112 -26.41 -9.71 -15.27
C GLY A 112 -24.89 -9.63 -15.31
N PHE A 113 -24.28 -9.44 -16.49
CA PHE A 113 -22.83 -9.20 -16.62
C PHE A 113 -22.47 -7.79 -16.18
N VAL A 114 -21.28 -7.63 -15.61
CA VAL A 114 -20.78 -6.34 -15.14
C VAL A 114 -19.68 -5.84 -16.06
N ASN A 115 -19.92 -4.73 -16.73
CA ASN A 115 -18.91 -4.06 -17.56
C ASN A 115 -18.20 -2.97 -16.74
N LEU A 116 -16.88 -3.10 -16.61
CA LEU A 116 -16.00 -2.19 -15.86
C LEU A 116 -15.38 -1.08 -16.72
N GLY A 117 -15.73 -1.06 -18.01
CA GLY A 117 -15.23 -0.13 -19.00
C GLY A 117 -13.99 -0.64 -19.73
N ASP A 118 -13.26 0.29 -20.33
CA ASP A 118 -12.08 0.03 -21.14
C ASP A 118 -10.78 0.36 -20.36
N ASN A 119 -9.86 -0.59 -20.32
CA ASN A 119 -8.52 -0.40 -19.75
C ASN A 119 -7.49 0.15 -20.76
N GLY A 120 -7.92 0.45 -21.98
CA GLY A 120 -7.12 1.00 -23.07
C GLY A 120 -6.74 -0.03 -24.13
N ASP A 121 -6.79 -1.32 -23.80
CA ASP A 121 -6.47 -2.43 -24.71
C ASP A 121 -7.69 -3.34 -24.92
N SER A 122 -8.57 -3.46 -23.91
CA SER A 122 -9.80 -4.24 -23.99
C SER A 122 -10.87 -3.73 -23.05
N CYS A 123 -12.13 -4.00 -23.41
CA CYS A 123 -13.26 -3.80 -22.52
C CYS A 123 -13.33 -4.95 -21.51
N ILE A 124 -13.28 -4.63 -20.23
CA ILE A 124 -13.36 -5.61 -19.14
C ILE A 124 -14.83 -5.86 -18.83
N THR A 125 -15.32 -7.06 -19.13
CA THR A 125 -16.66 -7.52 -18.76
C THR A 125 -16.56 -8.78 -17.92
N LEU A 126 -17.14 -8.74 -16.73
CA LEU A 126 -17.23 -9.88 -15.82
C LEU A 126 -18.47 -10.70 -16.16
N HIS A 127 -18.25 -11.96 -16.52
CA HIS A 127 -19.32 -12.90 -16.87
C HIS A 127 -19.60 -13.91 -15.75
N ASP A 128 -18.56 -14.30 -15.00
CA ASP A 128 -18.71 -15.24 -13.89
C ASP A 128 -19.37 -14.56 -12.68
N GLN A 129 -20.36 -15.22 -12.09
CA GLN A 129 -21.02 -14.76 -10.86
C GLN A 129 -20.05 -14.67 -9.68
N VAL A 130 -19.03 -15.50 -9.67
CA VAL A 130 -17.97 -15.54 -8.66
C VAL A 130 -17.11 -14.27 -8.75
N ASP A 131 -16.72 -13.87 -9.96
CA ASP A 131 -15.99 -12.62 -10.20
C ASP A 131 -16.84 -11.38 -9.95
N ILE A 132 -18.11 -11.44 -10.35
CA ILE A 132 -19.08 -10.37 -10.08
C ILE A 132 -19.27 -10.18 -8.58
N ALA A 133 -19.36 -11.27 -7.80
CA ALA A 133 -19.42 -11.20 -6.34
C ALA A 133 -18.14 -10.58 -5.74
N SER A 134 -16.98 -10.95 -6.29
CA SER A 134 -15.68 -10.36 -5.91
C SER A 134 -15.65 -8.85 -6.19
N TRP A 135 -16.11 -8.43 -7.37
CA TRP A 135 -16.22 -7.02 -7.73
C TRP A 135 -17.17 -6.25 -6.82
N ARG A 136 -18.31 -6.84 -6.48
CA ARG A 136 -19.26 -6.26 -5.51
C ARG A 136 -18.59 -6.05 -4.16
N ARG A 137 -17.81 -7.04 -3.69
CA ARG A 137 -17.06 -6.94 -2.42
C ARG A 137 -16.01 -5.81 -2.47
N LEU A 138 -15.26 -5.68 -3.57
CA LEU A 138 -14.35 -4.54 -3.77
C LEU A 138 -15.12 -3.21 -3.73
N LYS A 139 -16.29 -3.13 -4.35
CA LYS A 139 -17.12 -1.91 -4.39
C LYS A 139 -17.73 -1.55 -3.05
N SER A 140 -18.22 -2.51 -2.27
CA SER A 140 -18.93 -2.27 -1.01
C SER A 140 -18.02 -2.23 0.21
N GLU A 141 -16.97 -3.05 0.23
CA GLU A 141 -16.10 -3.27 1.39
C GLU A 141 -14.66 -2.80 1.15
N GLY A 142 -14.31 -2.44 -0.09
CA GLY A 142 -12.95 -2.04 -0.42
C GLY A 142 -11.96 -3.20 -0.39
N ILE A 143 -12.42 -4.45 -0.58
CA ILE A 143 -11.57 -5.64 -0.53
C ILE A 143 -11.35 -6.19 -1.94
N LEU A 144 -10.11 -6.18 -2.41
CA LEU A 144 -9.66 -6.76 -3.67
C LEU A 144 -9.24 -8.21 -3.43
N GLU A 145 -9.99 -9.16 -3.96
CA GLU A 145 -9.57 -10.58 -3.92
C GLU A 145 -8.56 -10.85 -5.07
N PRO A 146 -7.50 -11.64 -4.85
CA PRO A 146 -6.51 -11.95 -5.87
C PRO A 146 -7.14 -12.51 -7.16
N ARG A 147 -8.18 -13.34 -7.07
CA ARG A 147 -8.90 -13.85 -8.26
C ARG A 147 -9.41 -12.73 -9.17
N LEU A 148 -9.95 -11.65 -8.60
CA LEU A 148 -10.49 -10.54 -9.38
C LEU A 148 -9.36 -9.80 -10.10
N ALA A 149 -8.18 -9.71 -9.47
CA ALA A 149 -6.99 -9.13 -10.09
C ALA A 149 -6.58 -9.88 -11.37
N HIS A 150 -6.69 -11.21 -11.39
CA HIS A 150 -6.39 -12.04 -12.57
C HIS A 150 -7.39 -11.83 -13.72
N VAL A 151 -8.60 -11.33 -13.43
CA VAL A 151 -9.67 -11.13 -14.43
C VAL A 151 -9.67 -9.71 -14.97
N ILE A 152 -9.38 -8.70 -14.12
CA ILE A 152 -9.41 -7.29 -14.52
C ILE A 152 -8.11 -6.82 -15.18
N TRP A 153 -7.03 -7.60 -15.06
CA TRP A 153 -5.73 -7.28 -15.65
C TRP A 153 -5.29 -8.33 -16.67
N PRO A 154 -4.46 -7.93 -17.64
CA PRO A 154 -3.75 -8.85 -18.53
C PRO A 154 -3.10 -10.04 -17.79
N ALA A 155 -3.13 -11.20 -18.42
CA ALA A 155 -2.87 -12.49 -17.77
C ALA A 155 -1.43 -12.66 -17.27
N GLY A 156 -1.21 -12.54 -15.96
CA GLY A 156 0.11 -12.61 -15.31
C GLY A 156 0.59 -11.27 -14.76
N LEU A 157 -0.06 -10.16 -15.15
CA LEU A 157 0.31 -8.82 -14.68
C LEU A 157 0.05 -8.61 -13.18
N SER A 158 -0.93 -9.32 -12.62
CA SER A 158 -1.26 -9.29 -11.19
C SER A 158 -0.07 -9.65 -10.30
N GLU A 159 0.85 -10.50 -10.78
CA GLU A 159 2.07 -10.91 -10.06
C GLU A 159 3.02 -9.73 -9.82
N TYR A 160 2.96 -8.70 -10.66
CA TYR A 160 3.78 -7.50 -10.51
C TYR A 160 3.01 -6.34 -9.89
N VAL A 161 1.74 -6.17 -10.27
CA VAL A 161 0.92 -5.05 -9.79
C VAL A 161 0.58 -5.19 -8.31
N LEU A 162 0.18 -6.38 -7.83
CA LEU A 162 -0.23 -6.53 -6.43
C LEU A 162 0.92 -6.26 -5.45
N PRO A 163 2.14 -6.82 -5.60
CA PRO A 163 3.28 -6.46 -4.75
C PRO A 163 3.61 -4.97 -4.81
N THR A 164 3.52 -4.36 -6.00
CA THR A 164 3.78 -2.92 -6.18
C THR A 164 2.77 -2.07 -5.41
N LEU A 165 1.48 -2.42 -5.42
CA LEU A 165 0.47 -1.68 -4.65
C LEU A 165 0.72 -1.77 -3.14
N VAL A 166 1.23 -2.90 -2.68
CA VAL A 166 1.48 -3.16 -1.26
C VAL A 166 2.71 -2.41 -0.78
N SER A 167 3.81 -2.47 -1.52
CA SER A 167 5.04 -1.74 -1.19
C SER A 167 4.86 -0.22 -1.22
N LEU A 168 4.00 0.28 -2.11
CA LEU A 168 3.59 1.69 -2.14
C LEU A 168 2.65 2.07 -0.99
N GLY A 169 2.22 1.11 -0.16
CA GLY A 169 1.29 1.33 0.95
C GLY A 169 -0.11 1.70 0.49
N LEU A 170 -0.54 1.23 -0.69
CA LEU A 170 -1.89 1.46 -1.20
C LEU A 170 -2.86 0.35 -0.80
N THR A 171 -2.34 -0.82 -0.46
CA THR A 171 -3.11 -1.98 0.00
C THR A 171 -2.40 -2.73 1.12
N PHE A 172 -3.16 -3.42 1.97
CA PHE A 172 -2.63 -4.36 2.97
C PHE A 172 -3.45 -5.66 2.98
N PRO A 173 -2.84 -6.81 3.36
CA PRO A 173 -3.57 -8.07 3.46
C PRO A 173 -4.60 -8.02 4.59
N LEU A 174 -5.82 -8.49 4.31
CA LEU A 174 -6.81 -8.75 5.35
C LEU A 174 -6.51 -10.11 5.97
N GLU A 175 -6.13 -10.11 7.23
CA GLU A 175 -5.85 -11.34 7.95
C GLU A 175 -7.10 -12.17 8.19
N ASN A 176 -6.96 -13.50 8.16
CA ASN A 176 -8.05 -14.47 8.30
C ASN A 176 -9.16 -14.37 7.24
N ASP A 177 -8.88 -13.71 6.10
CA ASP A 177 -9.76 -13.77 4.94
C ASP A 177 -9.48 -15.02 4.12
N ASP A 178 -10.45 -15.93 4.03
CA ASP A 178 -10.33 -17.18 3.27
C ASP A 178 -10.04 -16.95 1.78
N ALA A 179 -10.51 -15.82 1.24
CA ALA A 179 -10.27 -15.42 -0.15
C ALA A 179 -8.95 -14.64 -0.35
N GLY A 180 -8.15 -14.45 0.70
CA GLY A 180 -6.86 -13.76 0.64
C GLY A 180 -6.97 -12.27 0.28
N GLY A 181 -8.09 -11.63 0.60
CA GLY A 181 -8.41 -10.26 0.20
C GLY A 181 -7.39 -9.21 0.65
N LEU A 182 -7.20 -8.21 -0.20
CA LEU A 182 -6.39 -7.02 0.06
C LEU A 182 -7.29 -5.80 0.27
N VAL A 183 -7.07 -5.08 1.35
CA VAL A 183 -7.85 -3.88 1.65
C VAL A 183 -7.32 -2.70 0.83
N VAL A 184 -8.22 -2.01 0.13
CA VAL A 184 -7.97 -0.81 -0.67
C VAL A 184 -8.69 0.37 -0.02
N LEU A 185 -8.04 1.06 0.94
CA LEU A 185 -8.68 2.15 1.70
C LEU A 185 -9.21 3.28 0.82
N LEU A 186 -8.51 3.58 -0.28
CA LEU A 186 -8.91 4.61 -1.25
C LEU A 186 -10.30 4.38 -1.86
N ARG A 187 -10.77 3.12 -1.87
CA ARG A 187 -12.07 2.74 -2.40
C ARG A 187 -13.23 3.11 -1.46
N LEU A 188 -12.93 3.31 -0.19
CA LEU A 188 -13.93 3.51 0.85
C LEU A 188 -14.44 4.95 0.88
N LYS A 189 -15.69 5.08 1.33
CA LYS A 189 -16.29 6.40 1.56
C LYS A 189 -15.62 7.08 2.76
N PRO A 190 -15.44 8.42 2.73
CA PRO A 190 -14.84 9.19 3.83
C PRO A 190 -15.55 9.04 5.18
N GLY A 191 -16.87 8.89 5.18
CA GLY A 191 -17.65 8.81 6.41
C GLY A 191 -17.39 7.50 7.17
N ARG A 192 -17.14 7.61 8.48
CA ARG A 192 -17.00 6.47 9.39
C ARG A 192 -18.31 5.65 9.39
N PRO A 193 -18.32 4.38 8.92
CA PRO A 193 -19.54 3.57 8.91
C PRO A 193 -20.03 3.31 10.34
N ALA A 194 -21.35 3.30 10.55
CA ALA A 194 -21.93 3.11 11.89
C ALA A 194 -21.49 1.81 12.58
N ARG A 195 -21.36 0.72 11.81
CA ARG A 195 -20.86 -0.58 12.30
C ARG A 195 -19.42 -0.49 12.83
N VAL A 196 -18.57 0.26 12.13
CA VAL A 196 -17.16 0.47 12.49
C VAL A 196 -17.07 1.39 13.71
N GLY A 197 -17.85 2.48 13.72
CA GLY A 197 -17.96 3.37 14.86
C GLY A 197 -18.35 2.64 16.14
N LYS A 198 -19.36 1.76 16.07
CA LYS A 198 -19.77 0.96 17.24
C LYS A 198 -18.63 0.11 17.81
N VAL A 199 -17.83 -0.55 16.97
CA VAL A 199 -16.69 -1.39 17.41
C VAL A 199 -15.66 -0.52 18.14
N ILE A 200 -15.26 0.60 17.54
CA ILE A 200 -14.21 1.48 18.07
C ILE A 200 -14.69 2.18 19.32
N ASP A 201 -15.88 2.78 19.29
CA ASP A 201 -16.43 3.51 20.43
C ASP A 201 -16.61 2.56 21.63
N THR A 202 -17.05 1.31 21.39
CA THR A 202 -17.12 0.28 22.44
C THR A 202 -15.72 -0.03 23.00
N PHE A 203 -14.75 -0.30 22.13
CA PHE A 203 -13.37 -0.58 22.53
C PHE A 203 -12.76 0.58 23.35
N CYS A 204 -12.86 1.81 22.86
CA CYS A 204 -12.36 3.02 23.53
C CYS A 204 -13.08 3.32 24.84
N SER A 205 -14.35 2.92 25.01
CA SER A 205 -15.08 3.10 26.27
C SER A 205 -14.67 2.11 27.35
N GLN A 206 -14.20 0.92 26.95
CA GLN A 206 -13.80 -0.17 27.84
C GLN A 206 -12.32 -0.11 28.23
N ASN A 207 -11.52 0.65 27.48
CA ASN A 207 -10.07 0.69 27.63
C ASN A 207 -9.58 2.13 27.77
N ILE A 208 -8.51 2.32 28.55
CA ILE A 208 -7.88 3.64 28.71
C ILE A 208 -6.56 3.65 27.91
N PRO A 209 -6.37 4.58 26.98
CA PRO A 209 -5.12 4.66 26.22
C PRO A 209 -3.96 5.03 27.16
N VAL A 210 -2.81 4.37 26.96
CA VAL A 210 -1.56 4.67 27.67
C VAL A 210 -0.77 5.80 27.02
N PHE A 211 -0.88 5.92 25.70
CA PHE A 211 -0.32 7.02 24.92
C PHE A 211 -1.36 7.55 23.94
N SER A 212 -1.31 8.85 23.69
CA SER A 212 -2.08 9.50 22.64
C SER A 212 -1.15 10.43 21.88
N ALA A 213 -1.02 10.24 20.57
CA ALA A 213 -0.31 11.15 19.69
C ALA A 213 -1.30 11.82 18.74
N SER A 214 -1.05 13.07 18.37
CA SER A 214 -1.80 13.73 17.30
C SER A 214 -0.91 14.55 16.39
N TRP A 215 -1.29 14.65 15.12
CA TRP A 215 -0.58 15.41 14.10
C TRP A 215 -1.56 16.36 13.43
N LYS A 216 -1.40 17.65 13.70
CA LYS A 216 -2.14 18.70 13.01
C LYS A 216 -1.46 19.00 11.68
N ILE A 217 -2.20 18.89 10.59
CA ILE A 217 -1.69 19.08 9.22
C ILE A 217 -2.33 20.37 8.66
N PHE A 218 -1.56 21.44 8.59
CA PHE A 218 -2.12 22.80 8.54
C PHE A 218 -2.88 23.14 7.24
N LEU A 219 -2.52 22.51 6.12
CA LEU A 219 -3.11 22.78 4.80
C LEU A 219 -4.05 21.65 4.33
N GLY A 220 -4.42 20.75 5.25
CA GLY A 220 -5.10 19.51 4.88
C GLY A 220 -4.12 18.47 4.35
N VAL A 221 -4.64 17.27 4.12
CA VAL A 221 -3.84 16.12 3.69
C VAL A 221 -3.90 15.97 2.17
N PRO A 222 -2.73 15.83 1.49
CA PRO A 222 -2.69 15.36 0.10
C PRO A 222 -3.44 14.03 -0.07
N ALA A 223 -4.14 13.88 -1.19
CA ALA A 223 -4.87 12.66 -1.49
C ALA A 223 -3.94 11.43 -1.44
N GLY A 224 -4.37 10.38 -0.75
CA GLY A 224 -3.60 9.14 -0.60
C GLY A 224 -2.59 9.14 0.55
N ALA A 225 -2.23 10.28 1.13
CA ALA A 225 -1.23 10.29 2.20
C ALA A 225 -1.77 9.62 3.49
N MET A 226 -3.03 9.88 3.86
CA MET A 226 -3.62 9.21 5.03
C MET A 226 -3.81 7.72 4.78
N GLU A 227 -4.28 7.34 3.60
CA GLU A 227 -4.43 5.94 3.22
C GLU A 227 -3.08 5.20 3.28
N LYS A 228 -1.97 5.83 2.84
CA LYS A 228 -0.61 5.29 3.00
C LYS A 228 -0.17 5.15 4.45
N VAL A 229 -0.40 6.17 5.28
CA VAL A 229 -0.09 6.11 6.73
C VAL A 229 -0.83 4.95 7.38
N LEU A 230 -2.14 4.86 7.16
CA LEU A 230 -2.98 3.83 7.78
C LEU A 230 -2.59 2.44 7.31
N THR A 231 -2.35 2.26 6.01
CA THR A 231 -1.90 0.99 5.41
C THR A 231 -0.56 0.53 6.00
N ARG A 232 0.42 1.44 6.16
CA ARG A 232 1.69 1.11 6.84
C ARG A 232 1.46 0.68 8.29
N CYS A 233 0.63 1.41 9.02
CA CYS A 233 0.28 1.09 10.40
C CYS A 233 -0.49 -0.23 10.55
N CYS A 234 -1.12 -0.77 9.48
CA CYS A 234 -1.75 -2.09 9.52
C CYS A 234 -0.73 -3.22 9.64
N SER A 235 0.52 -3.04 9.21
CA SER A 235 1.56 -4.07 9.30
C SER A 235 2.08 -4.34 10.71
N ILE A 236 1.66 -3.52 11.70
CA ILE A 236 2.11 -3.69 13.08
C ILE A 236 1.40 -4.83 13.81
N GLY A 237 0.27 -5.32 13.27
CA GLY A 237 -0.51 -6.39 13.87
C GLY A 237 -1.79 -6.69 13.09
N ASP A 238 -2.73 -7.35 13.76
CA ASP A 238 -3.96 -7.87 13.20
C ASP A 238 -5.04 -6.79 13.15
N VAL A 239 -5.49 -6.47 11.94
CA VAL A 239 -6.51 -5.42 11.71
C VAL A 239 -7.89 -5.93 12.15
N GLN A 240 -8.45 -5.29 13.18
CA GLN A 240 -9.77 -5.65 13.73
C GLN A 240 -10.91 -4.98 12.95
N THR A 241 -10.74 -3.71 12.58
CA THR A 241 -11.69 -2.97 11.73
C THR A 241 -11.00 -1.77 11.09
N PHE A 242 -11.51 -1.34 9.93
CA PHE A 242 -10.98 -0.21 9.19
C PHE A 242 -12.09 0.58 8.48
N TRP A 243 -11.77 1.80 8.09
CA TRP A 243 -12.52 2.63 7.16
C TRP A 243 -11.54 3.58 6.46
N ARG A 244 -12.02 4.40 5.52
CA ARG A 244 -11.13 5.25 4.69
C ARG A 244 -10.08 6.04 5.49
N PHE A 245 -10.47 6.56 6.65
CA PHE A 245 -9.65 7.45 7.46
C PHE A 245 -9.37 6.91 8.86
N GLY A 246 -9.43 5.60 9.06
CA GLY A 246 -8.95 5.03 10.31
C GLY A 246 -8.90 3.52 10.35
N VAL A 247 -8.23 3.04 11.38
CA VAL A 247 -7.99 1.61 11.60
C VAL A 247 -7.89 1.33 13.10
N LEU A 248 -8.38 0.16 13.51
CA LEU A 248 -8.09 -0.46 14.80
C LEU A 248 -7.25 -1.71 14.53
N VAL A 249 -6.05 -1.76 15.12
CA VAL A 249 -5.09 -2.86 15.00
C VAL A 249 -4.81 -3.43 16.39
N HIS A 250 -4.79 -4.75 16.52
CA HIS A 250 -4.32 -5.45 17.70
C HIS A 250 -3.02 -6.16 17.37
N GLY A 251 -1.98 -5.99 18.18
CA GLY A 251 -0.72 -6.69 17.95
C GLY A 251 -0.16 -7.24 19.24
N SER A 252 0.85 -8.09 19.10
CA SER A 252 1.59 -8.64 20.23
C SER A 252 3.08 -8.63 19.91
N PHE A 253 3.91 -8.23 20.86
CA PHE A 253 5.36 -8.35 20.79
C PHE A 253 5.84 -9.48 21.71
N GLY A 254 6.26 -10.59 21.11
CA GLY A 254 6.82 -11.75 21.79
C GLY A 254 5.84 -12.91 21.99
N ASP A 255 6.35 -14.13 22.16
CA ASP A 255 5.58 -15.37 22.37
C ASP A 255 4.99 -15.51 23.80
N ALA A 256 4.68 -14.38 24.45
CA ALA A 256 4.17 -14.41 25.81
C ALA A 256 2.70 -14.90 25.79
N ARG A 257 2.51 -16.19 26.09
CA ARG A 257 1.19 -16.86 26.22
C ARG A 257 0.24 -16.21 27.24
N ASP A 258 0.72 -15.21 27.98
CA ASP A 258 0.05 -14.56 29.09
C ASP A 258 -0.57 -13.21 28.69
N GLY A 259 -0.48 -12.81 27.41
CA GLY A 259 -0.98 -11.52 26.89
C GLY A 259 -0.19 -10.30 27.36
N SER A 260 0.95 -10.50 28.04
CA SER A 260 1.80 -9.44 28.57
C SER A 260 2.58 -8.66 27.49
N GLY A 261 2.54 -9.15 26.24
CA GLY A 261 3.09 -8.50 25.05
C GLY A 261 2.05 -7.77 24.19
N ASP A 262 0.79 -7.72 24.61
CA ASP A 262 -0.30 -7.24 23.75
C ASP A 262 -0.43 -5.71 23.77
N PHE A 263 -0.81 -5.17 22.61
CA PHE A 263 -1.15 -3.78 22.43
C PHE A 263 -2.29 -3.63 21.43
N ALA A 264 -2.92 -2.46 21.45
CA ALA A 264 -3.85 -2.07 20.40
C ALA A 264 -3.62 -0.61 20.00
N VAL A 265 -3.89 -0.31 18.74
CA VAL A 265 -3.74 1.04 18.19
C VAL A 265 -5.02 1.41 17.45
N VAL A 266 -5.60 2.53 17.83
CA VAL A 266 -6.65 3.20 17.06
C VAL A 266 -6.01 4.41 16.38
N LEU A 267 -5.99 4.41 15.04
CA LEU A 267 -5.65 5.59 14.25
C LEU A 267 -6.91 6.15 13.60
N GLU A 268 -7.14 7.46 13.74
CA GLU A 268 -8.27 8.14 13.12
C GLU A 268 -7.82 9.52 12.61
N TYR A 269 -8.08 9.80 11.34
CA TYR A 269 -7.92 11.10 10.72
C TYR A 269 -9.26 11.83 10.59
N SER A 270 -9.30 13.05 11.11
CA SER A 270 -10.42 13.97 10.94
C SER A 270 -10.12 14.98 9.83
N SER A 271 -10.86 14.90 8.73
CA SER A 271 -10.78 15.88 7.63
C SER A 271 -11.30 17.26 8.04
N THR A 272 -12.18 17.34 9.03
CA THR A 272 -12.70 18.61 9.55
C THR A 272 -11.64 19.35 10.34
N ASN A 273 -10.89 18.61 11.16
CA ASN A 273 -9.84 19.17 12.01
C ASN A 273 -8.47 19.14 11.33
N ASN A 274 -8.32 18.51 10.17
CA ASN A 274 -7.03 18.20 9.56
C ASN A 274 -6.04 17.61 10.57
N GLU A 275 -6.51 16.65 11.36
CA GLU A 275 -5.73 16.08 12.46
C GLU A 275 -5.81 14.56 12.41
N LEU A 276 -4.64 13.92 12.38
CA LEU A 276 -4.50 12.49 12.61
C LEU A 276 -4.29 12.27 14.10
N THR A 277 -5.04 11.35 14.69
CA THR A 277 -4.90 10.95 16.09
C THR A 277 -4.54 9.48 16.14
N ALA A 278 -3.64 9.12 17.05
CA ALA A 278 -3.30 7.75 17.39
C ALA A 278 -3.47 7.54 18.89
N GLN A 279 -4.29 6.57 19.28
CA GLN A 279 -4.47 6.13 20.65
C GLN A 279 -3.88 4.73 20.80
N ILE A 280 -2.92 4.59 21.71
CA ILE A 280 -2.21 3.35 21.95
C ILE A 280 -2.66 2.80 23.30
N TYR A 281 -3.02 1.52 23.32
CA TYR A 281 -3.52 0.77 24.47
C TYR A 281 -2.58 -0.40 24.80
N GLY A 282 -2.62 -0.83 26.04
CA GLY A 282 -1.79 -1.93 26.57
C GLY A 282 -1.18 -1.56 27.92
N ASN A 283 -0.18 -2.32 28.34
CA ASN A 283 0.51 -2.05 29.60
C ASN A 283 1.73 -1.13 29.38
N LYS A 284 1.70 0.09 29.91
CA LYS A 284 2.80 1.09 29.77
C LYS A 284 4.14 0.62 30.34
N SER A 285 4.11 -0.33 31.28
CA SER A 285 5.31 -0.91 31.88
C SER A 285 5.95 -1.98 30.98
N GLN A 286 5.30 -2.34 29.87
CA GLN A 286 5.78 -3.33 28.91
C GLN A 286 6.31 -2.65 27.64
N PRO A 287 7.26 -3.27 26.92
CA PRO A 287 7.84 -2.69 25.71
C PRO A 287 6.84 -2.52 24.56
N ALA A 288 5.80 -3.36 24.51
CA ALA A 288 4.91 -3.48 23.35
C ALA A 288 4.19 -2.17 22.97
N PRO A 289 3.49 -1.46 23.88
CA PRO A 289 2.89 -0.16 23.56
C PRO A 289 3.89 0.93 23.14
N TRP A 290 5.14 0.88 23.64
CA TRP A 290 6.18 1.82 23.25
C TRP A 290 6.68 1.56 21.83
N ALA A 291 6.88 0.29 21.48
CA ALA A 291 7.22 -0.12 20.12
C ALA A 291 6.11 0.27 19.15
N ALA A 292 4.85 0.07 19.55
CA ALA A 292 3.69 0.49 18.76
C ALA A 292 3.66 2.01 18.51
N LEU A 293 3.85 2.81 19.56
CA LEU A 293 3.93 4.26 19.44
C LEU A 293 5.08 4.69 18.52
N SER A 294 6.26 4.11 18.69
CA SER A 294 7.45 4.43 17.88
C SER A 294 7.23 4.15 16.40
N TYR A 295 6.65 2.98 16.07
CA TYR A 295 6.32 2.60 14.70
C TYR A 295 5.30 3.55 14.07
N VAL A 296 4.25 3.92 14.80
CA VAL A 296 3.24 4.88 14.32
C VAL A 296 3.88 6.23 14.04
N ILE A 297 4.66 6.77 14.98
CA ILE A 297 5.36 8.05 14.79
C ILE A 297 6.27 8.00 13.56
N SER A 298 7.04 6.93 13.42
CA SER A 298 7.93 6.73 12.27
C SER A 298 7.16 6.66 10.95
N SER A 299 6.06 5.92 10.91
CA SER A 299 5.22 5.76 9.72
C SER A 299 4.57 7.08 9.29
N VAL A 300 4.03 7.84 10.24
CA VAL A 300 3.46 9.16 9.98
C VAL A 300 4.53 10.10 9.44
N ARG A 301 5.68 10.19 10.12
CA ARG A 301 6.77 11.07 9.69
C ARG A 301 7.28 10.70 8.29
N PHE A 302 7.53 9.41 8.04
CA PHE A 302 8.00 8.92 6.76
C PHE A 302 7.08 9.35 5.61
N VAL A 303 5.77 9.13 5.76
CA VAL A 303 4.81 9.48 4.70
C VAL A 303 4.64 10.99 4.56
N LEU A 304 4.56 11.76 5.66
CA LEU A 304 4.40 13.21 5.56
C LEU A 304 5.62 13.91 4.94
N LEU A 305 6.82 13.33 5.06
CA LEU A 305 8.03 13.81 4.41
C LEU A 305 8.03 13.57 2.88
N GLU A 306 7.21 12.66 2.36
CA GLU A 306 7.02 12.47 0.91
C GLU A 306 6.33 13.66 0.22
N PHE A 307 5.78 14.61 0.98
CA PHE A 307 4.99 15.74 0.45
C PHE A 307 5.69 17.08 0.73
N PRO A 308 6.50 17.59 -0.20
CA PRO A 308 7.21 18.85 -0.04
C PRO A 308 6.26 20.03 0.22
N GLY A 309 6.66 20.90 1.15
CA GLY A 309 5.88 22.07 1.58
C GLY A 309 4.77 21.74 2.59
N LEU A 310 4.51 20.46 2.89
CA LEU A 310 3.53 20.08 3.88
C LEU A 310 3.99 20.49 5.29
N ARG A 311 3.17 21.27 5.98
CA ARG A 311 3.43 21.69 7.36
C ARG A 311 2.60 20.85 8.31
N TRP A 312 3.24 20.32 9.34
CA TRP A 312 2.56 19.56 10.36
C TRP A 312 3.18 19.76 11.74
N ARG A 313 2.39 19.51 12.78
CA ARG A 313 2.83 19.56 14.18
C ARG A 313 2.36 18.32 14.91
N GLY A 314 3.31 17.56 15.45
CA GLY A 314 3.08 16.36 16.25
C GLY A 314 3.04 16.69 17.74
N LEU A 315 2.05 16.18 18.46
CA LEU A 315 1.94 16.25 19.92
C LEU A 315 1.84 14.84 20.49
N LEU A 316 2.51 14.58 21.61
CA LEU A 316 2.37 13.36 22.39
C LEU A 316 1.83 13.71 23.77
N LYS A 317 0.82 12.97 24.18
CA LYS A 317 0.22 13.06 25.49
C LYS A 317 0.26 11.68 26.14
N CYS A 318 0.67 11.64 27.41
CA CYS A 318 0.30 10.52 28.26
C CYS A 318 -1.06 10.86 28.89
N PRO A 319 -2.16 10.17 28.52
CA PRO A 319 -3.50 10.51 29.01
C PRO A 319 -3.62 10.47 30.55
N GLN A 320 -2.69 9.76 31.21
CA GLN A 320 -2.64 9.60 32.66
C GLN A 320 -1.88 10.70 33.42
N HIS A 321 -1.00 11.50 32.77
CA HIS A 321 -0.04 12.36 33.49
C HIS A 321 0.03 13.83 33.02
N GLY A 322 -0.93 14.31 32.21
CA GLY A 322 -1.11 15.75 31.99
C GLY A 322 -0.91 16.23 30.55
N ASP A 323 -0.42 17.47 30.41
CA ASP A 323 -0.47 18.27 29.19
C ASP A 323 0.30 17.66 28.01
N PRO A 324 -0.16 17.89 26.77
CA PRO A 324 0.53 17.41 25.57
C PRO A 324 1.92 18.03 25.44
N MET A 325 2.91 17.18 25.17
CA MET A 325 4.28 17.54 24.86
C MET A 325 4.47 17.63 23.34
N LEU A 326 5.30 18.57 22.88
CA LEU A 326 5.68 18.64 21.46
C LEU A 326 6.53 17.40 21.11
N LEU A 327 6.06 16.60 20.16
CA LEU A 327 6.88 15.54 19.56
C LEU A 327 7.85 16.14 18.56
N ASP A 328 7.28 16.86 17.60
CA ASP A 328 8.00 17.39 16.45
C ASP A 328 7.17 18.49 15.76
N SER A 329 7.85 19.37 15.05
CA SER A 329 7.23 20.40 14.21
C SER A 329 8.11 20.59 12.99
N GLU A 330 7.71 20.00 11.87
CA GLU A 330 8.47 20.06 10.62
C GLU A 330 7.68 20.77 9.51
N VAL A 331 8.46 21.33 8.59
CA VAL A 331 8.00 21.64 7.24
C VAL A 331 8.71 20.62 6.36
N SER A 332 7.97 19.80 5.61
CA SER A 332 8.57 18.84 4.69
C SER A 332 9.35 19.62 3.62
N TYR A 333 10.67 19.46 3.58
CA TYR A 333 11.50 20.02 2.52
C TYR A 333 11.81 18.92 1.50
N TRP A 334 12.11 19.31 0.26
CA TRP A 334 12.74 18.39 -0.68
C TRP A 334 14.08 17.94 -0.11
N ALA A 335 14.14 16.73 0.43
CA ALA A 335 15.38 15.99 0.44
C ALA A 335 15.53 15.43 -0.97
N ILE A 336 16.23 16.15 -1.85
CA ILE A 336 16.77 15.47 -3.03
C ILE A 336 17.67 14.38 -2.45
N PRO A 337 17.46 13.09 -2.73
CA PRO A 337 18.42 12.07 -2.35
C PRO A 337 19.62 12.20 -3.29
N PHE A 338 20.41 13.27 -3.11
CA PHE A 338 21.66 13.53 -3.82
C PHE A 338 22.76 12.50 -3.45
N TRP A 339 22.45 11.54 -2.57
CA TRP A 339 23.40 10.60 -2.00
C TRP A 339 23.57 9.32 -2.83
N LYS A 340 22.78 9.07 -3.88
CA LYS A 340 23.01 7.92 -4.79
C LYS A 340 23.84 8.24 -6.04
N CYS A 341 24.11 9.51 -6.34
CA CYS A 341 24.93 9.91 -7.48
C CYS A 341 26.36 10.35 -7.12
N MET A 342 26.73 10.36 -5.83
CA MET A 342 28.09 10.66 -5.37
C MET A 342 28.58 9.57 -4.41
N GLY A 343 28.80 8.38 -4.95
CA GLY A 343 29.74 7.42 -4.38
C GLY A 343 31.09 7.62 -5.08
N ALA A 344 32.08 8.07 -4.31
CA ALA A 344 33.48 8.22 -4.72
C ALA A 344 34.17 6.87 -4.97
#